data_AF-A0A852DG28-F1
#
_entry.id   AF-A0A852DG28-F1
#
_cell.length_a   1.000
_cell.length_b   1.000
_cell.length_c   1.000
_cell.angle_alpha   90.00
_cell.angle_beta   90.00
_cell.angle_gamma   90.00
#
_symmetry.space_group_name_H-M   'P 1'
#
loop_
_entity.id
_entity.type
_entity.pdbx_description
1 polymer ?
#
loop_
_entity_poly.entity_id
_entity_poly.type
_entity_poly.pdbx_seq_one_letter_code
_entity_poly.pdbx_strand_id
1 'polypeptide(L)'
;QVGDGTTSVTLLAAEFLKQVKPYVEEGLHPQIIIRAFRTATQLAVNKIKDIAVSVKKEDKDEQRSLLEKCAATALSSKLISQSKEFFSKMVVDAVMMLDDLLQLKMIGIKKVQGGALEDSQLVAGVAFKKTFSYAGFEMQPKKYQSPKIALLNVELELKAEKDNAEVRVNTVEDYQAIVDAEWNILYDKLDKIHKSGAKVVLSKLPIGDVATQYFADRDMFCAGRVPEEDLKRTMMACGGSIQTSVNALSDDVLGRCELFEETQIGGERYNLFTGCPKAKTCTIILRGGAEQFMEETERSLHDAIMIVRRAIK
;
A
#
# COMPACT_ATOMS: atom_id res chain seq x y z
N GLN A 1 0.12 -17.29 10.13
CA GLN A 1 1.56 -17.13 10.46
C GLN A 1 1.80 -15.74 11.05
N VAL A 2 2.87 -15.62 11.86
CA VAL A 2 3.15 -14.48 12.74
C VAL A 2 4.16 -13.49 12.14
N GLY A 3 4.95 -13.88 11.15
CA GLY A 3 5.96 -13.02 10.50
C GLY A 3 7.27 -12.94 11.28
N ASP A 4 7.20 -12.91 12.61
CA ASP A 4 8.35 -12.93 13.52
C ASP A 4 8.82 -14.36 13.89
N GLY A 5 10.09 -14.49 14.27
CA GLY A 5 10.69 -15.74 14.78
C GLY A 5 11.02 -16.80 13.72
N THR A 6 11.06 -16.43 12.44
CA THR A 6 11.36 -17.36 11.33
C THR A 6 12.72 -18.03 11.49
N THR A 7 13.75 -17.26 11.87
CA THR A 7 15.11 -17.77 12.15
C THR A 7 15.15 -18.69 13.37
N SER A 8 14.41 -18.36 14.43
CA SER A 8 14.36 -19.16 15.66
C SER A 8 13.80 -20.55 15.42
N VAL A 9 12.75 -20.66 14.59
CA VAL A 9 12.15 -21.95 14.23
C VAL A 9 13.15 -22.82 13.45
N THR A 10 13.87 -22.25 12.49
CA THR A 10 14.88 -22.99 11.73
C THR A 10 16.05 -23.45 12.60
N LEU A 11 16.48 -22.61 13.55
CA LEU A 11 17.58 -22.92 14.45
C LEU A 11 17.20 -24.03 15.43
N LEU A 12 16.01 -23.95 16.04
CA LEU A 12 15.50 -25.01 16.93
C LEU A 12 15.38 -26.35 16.20
N ALA A 13 14.86 -26.35 14.96
CA ALA A 13 14.74 -27.57 14.17
C ALA A 13 16.10 -28.21 13.87
N ALA A 14 17.10 -27.41 13.51
CA ALA A 14 18.47 -27.88 13.26
C ALA A 14 19.12 -28.43 14.54
N GLU A 15 18.96 -27.74 15.67
CA GLU A 15 19.53 -28.17 16.94
C GLU A 15 18.88 -29.48 17.43
N PHE A 16 17.57 -29.66 17.26
CA PHE A 16 16.90 -30.93 17.57
C PHE A 16 17.50 -32.11 16.78
N LEU A 17 17.79 -31.92 15.49
CA LEU A 17 18.41 -32.98 14.68
C LEU A 17 19.85 -33.27 15.12
N LYS A 18 20.62 -32.24 15.47
CA LYS A 18 21.98 -32.37 15.97
C LYS A 18 22.03 -33.17 17.28
N GLN A 19 21.11 -32.91 18.20
CA GLN A 19 21.03 -33.62 19.48
C GLN A 19 20.54 -35.06 19.31
N VAL A 20 19.77 -35.35 18.25
CA VAL A 20 19.26 -36.70 17.97
C VAL A 20 20.26 -37.60 17.25
N LYS A 21 21.21 -37.03 16.53
CA LYS A 21 22.24 -37.77 15.78
C LYS A 21 22.90 -38.93 16.54
N PRO A 22 23.43 -38.77 17.78
CA PRO A 22 24.08 -39.88 18.49
C PRO A 22 23.13 -41.05 18.77
N TYR A 23 21.86 -40.78 19.09
CA TYR A 23 20.88 -41.84 19.35
C TYR A 23 20.53 -42.64 18.09
N VAL A 24 20.56 -42.00 16.93
CA VAL A 24 20.38 -42.70 15.65
C VAL A 24 21.60 -43.56 15.33
N GLU A 25 22.81 -43.07 15.61
CA GLU A 25 24.06 -43.82 15.44
C GLU A 25 24.14 -45.04 16.38
N GLU A 26 23.54 -44.96 17.57
CA GLU A 26 23.37 -46.08 18.51
C GLU A 26 22.29 -47.09 18.09
N GLY A 27 21.57 -46.85 16.99
CA GLY A 27 20.58 -47.77 16.42
C GLY A 27 19.14 -47.56 16.92
N LEU A 28 18.82 -46.44 17.56
CA LEU A 28 17.45 -46.14 17.99
C LEU A 28 16.54 -45.87 16.78
N HIS A 29 15.40 -46.57 16.72
CA HIS A 29 14.46 -46.43 15.61
C HIS A 29 13.87 -45.00 15.53
N PRO A 30 13.96 -44.28 14.39
CA PRO A 30 13.52 -42.88 14.27
C PRO A 30 12.07 -42.62 14.68
N GLN A 31 11.17 -43.59 14.45
CA GLN A 31 9.77 -43.50 14.86
C GLN A 31 9.58 -43.27 16.37
N ILE A 32 10.46 -43.84 17.21
CA ILE A 32 10.42 -43.64 18.66
C ILE A 32 10.79 -42.19 18.99
N ILE A 33 11.80 -41.65 18.31
CA ILE A 33 12.28 -40.27 18.46
C ILE A 33 11.19 -39.27 18.05
N ILE A 34 10.52 -39.50 16.92
CA ILE A 34 9.41 -38.67 16.45
C ILE A 34 8.27 -38.66 17.48
N ARG A 35 7.93 -39.83 18.04
CA ARG A 35 6.90 -39.94 19.08
C ARG A 35 7.30 -39.17 20.34
N ALA A 36 8.56 -39.27 20.77
CA ALA A 36 9.08 -38.56 21.92
C ALA A 36 9.01 -37.03 21.73
N PHE A 37 9.46 -36.51 20.58
CA PHE A 37 9.35 -35.08 20.26
C PHE A 37 7.90 -34.60 20.25
N ARG A 38 6.96 -35.40 19.72
CA ARG A 38 5.54 -35.03 19.71
C ARG A 38 4.99 -34.91 21.13
N THR A 39 5.30 -35.88 22.01
CA THR A 39 4.88 -35.83 23.42
C THR A 39 5.51 -34.64 24.15
N ALA A 40 6.80 -34.40 23.96
CA ALA A 40 7.50 -33.26 24.56
C ALA A 40 6.93 -31.91 24.08
N THR A 41 6.61 -31.80 22.79
CA THR A 41 5.99 -30.60 22.21
C THR A 41 4.62 -30.32 22.83
N GLN A 42 3.78 -31.35 23.04
CA GLN A 42 2.49 -31.19 23.69
C GLN A 42 2.63 -30.68 25.13
N LEU A 43 3.55 -31.25 25.91
CA LEU A 43 3.84 -30.80 27.27
C LEU A 43 4.35 -29.35 27.29
N ALA A 44 5.27 -29.01 26.38
CA ALA A 44 5.80 -27.65 26.27
C ALA A 44 4.71 -26.64 25.90
N VAL A 45 3.85 -26.95 24.92
CA VAL A 45 2.73 -26.08 24.52
C VAL A 45 1.72 -25.89 25.65
N ASN A 46 1.39 -26.97 26.38
CA ASN A 46 0.51 -26.88 27.54
C ASN A 46 1.12 -25.98 28.62
N LYS A 47 2.41 -26.17 28.93
CA LYS A 47 3.09 -25.35 29.92
C LYS A 47 3.16 -23.87 29.52
N ILE A 48 3.36 -23.57 28.23
CA ILE A 48 3.34 -22.20 27.69
C ILE A 48 1.96 -21.57 27.88
N LYS A 49 0.87 -22.33 27.68
CA LYS A 49 -0.49 -21.85 27.93
C LYS A 49 -0.75 -21.59 29.41
N ASP A 50 -0.24 -22.45 30.30
CA ASP A 50 -0.41 -22.29 31.74
C ASP A 50 0.28 -21.04 32.29
N ILE A 51 1.43 -20.67 31.73
CA ILE A 51 2.17 -19.46 32.12
C ILE A 51 1.76 -18.22 31.32
N ALA A 52 0.86 -18.35 30.34
CA ALA A 52 0.42 -17.24 29.51
C ALA A 52 -0.49 -16.29 30.32
N VAL A 53 -0.06 -15.05 30.46
CA VAL A 53 -0.85 -14.00 31.11
C VAL A 53 -1.65 -13.26 30.04
N SER A 54 -2.98 -13.32 30.13
CA SER A 54 -3.85 -12.53 29.26
C SER A 54 -3.85 -11.07 29.74
N VAL A 55 -3.42 -10.17 28.86
CA VAL A 55 -3.46 -8.73 29.17
C VAL A 55 -4.87 -8.22 28.90
N LYS A 56 -5.52 -7.68 29.94
CA LYS A 56 -6.91 -7.19 29.87
C LYS A 56 -7.01 -5.98 28.95
N LYS A 57 -8.12 -5.89 28.20
CA LYS A 57 -8.45 -4.82 27.24
C LYS A 57 -9.17 -3.61 27.86
N GLU A 58 -9.19 -3.50 29.19
CA GLU A 58 -10.06 -2.54 29.88
C GLU A 58 -9.52 -1.10 29.78
N ASP A 59 -8.19 -0.91 29.86
CA ASP A 59 -7.56 0.41 29.73
C ASP A 59 -6.88 0.59 28.38
N LYS A 60 -7.43 1.49 27.55
CA LYS A 60 -6.90 1.79 26.20
C LYS A 60 -5.51 2.40 26.24
N ASP A 61 -5.20 3.19 27.26
CA ASP A 61 -3.89 3.84 27.40
C ASP A 61 -2.81 2.83 27.82
N GLU A 62 -3.13 1.92 28.74
CA GLU A 62 -2.23 0.82 29.10
C GLU A 62 -2.03 -0.14 27.93
N GLN A 63 -3.10 -0.46 27.20
CA GLN A 63 -3.02 -1.29 26.00
C GLN A 63 -2.13 -0.65 24.94
N ARG A 64 -2.28 0.66 24.70
CA ARG A 64 -1.42 1.39 23.76
C ARG A 64 0.05 1.35 24.21
N SER A 65 0.33 1.63 25.48
CA SER A 65 1.69 1.57 26.03
C SER A 65 2.32 0.18 25.91
N LEU A 66 1.52 -0.88 26.14
CA LEU A 66 1.96 -2.26 25.93
C LEU A 66 2.31 -2.52 24.47
N LEU A 67 1.46 -2.12 23.53
CA LEU A 67 1.69 -2.31 22.11
C LEU A 67 2.94 -1.57 21.64
N GLU A 68 3.20 -0.37 22.17
CA GLU A 68 4.43 0.39 21.91
C GLU A 68 5.66 -0.37 22.41
N LYS A 69 5.61 -0.98 23.61
CA LYS A 69 6.70 -1.83 24.14
C LYS A 69 6.92 -3.08 23.30
N CYS A 70 5.84 -3.74 22.85
CA CYS A 70 5.93 -4.90 21.96
C CYS A 70 6.56 -4.53 20.61
N ALA A 71 6.14 -3.41 20.01
CA ALA A 71 6.75 -2.87 18.80
C ALA A 71 8.23 -2.53 19.02
N ALA A 72 8.57 -1.85 20.12
CA ALA A 72 9.95 -1.47 20.43
C ALA A 72 10.86 -2.69 20.59
N THR A 73 10.33 -3.79 21.13
CA THR A 73 11.06 -5.05 21.26
C THR A 73 11.40 -5.63 19.88
N ALA A 74 10.44 -5.64 18.96
CA ALA A 74 10.64 -6.10 17.58
C ALA A 74 11.68 -5.29 16.79
N LEU A 75 11.78 -4.00 17.09
CA LEU A 75 12.71 -3.08 16.41
C LEU A 75 14.08 -3.04 17.08
N SER A 76 14.21 -3.54 18.32
CA SER A 76 15.43 -3.40 19.12
C SER A 76 16.65 -4.17 18.60
N SER A 77 16.44 -5.30 17.93
CA SER A 77 17.51 -6.14 17.36
C SER A 77 17.94 -5.70 15.96
N LYS A 78 17.40 -4.59 15.44
CA LYS A 78 17.56 -4.15 14.04
C LYS A 78 18.29 -2.81 13.94
N LEU A 79 18.62 -2.41 12.72
CA LEU A 79 19.34 -1.16 12.42
C LEU A 79 18.65 0.10 12.96
N ILE A 80 17.34 0.04 13.16
CA ILE A 80 16.52 1.16 13.66
C ILE A 80 16.33 1.18 15.18
N SER A 81 17.19 0.47 15.92
CA SER A 81 17.14 0.44 17.39
C SER A 81 17.26 1.82 18.05
N GLN A 82 17.95 2.77 17.40
CA GLN A 82 18.10 4.14 17.89
C GLN A 82 16.79 4.94 17.81
N SER A 83 16.06 4.84 16.70
CA SER A 83 14.79 5.55 16.48
C SER A 83 13.56 4.67 16.78
N LYS A 84 13.73 3.60 17.57
CA LYS A 84 12.66 2.63 17.84
C LYS A 84 11.44 3.28 18.48
N GLU A 85 11.61 4.24 19.39
CA GLU A 85 10.49 4.89 20.09
C GLU A 85 9.61 5.68 19.13
N PHE A 86 10.21 6.35 18.15
CA PHE A 86 9.52 7.09 17.10
C PHE A 86 8.70 6.15 16.20
N PHE A 87 9.34 5.08 15.71
CA PHE A 87 8.68 4.10 14.84
C PHE A 87 7.63 3.26 15.59
N SER A 88 7.84 2.94 16.87
CA SER A 88 6.87 2.19 17.68
C SER A 88 5.54 2.92 17.78
N LYS A 89 5.54 4.24 18.02
CA LYS A 89 4.32 5.04 18.06
C LYS A 89 3.59 5.01 16.72
N MET A 90 4.31 5.26 15.62
CA MET A 90 3.73 5.21 14.27
C MET A 90 3.15 3.84 13.91
N VAL A 91 3.82 2.75 14.27
CA VAL A 91 3.33 1.38 14.01
C VAL A 91 2.04 1.13 14.80
N VAL A 92 1.97 1.55 16.06
CA VAL A 92 0.75 1.38 16.87
C VAL A 92 -0.39 2.21 16.30
N ASP A 93 -0.14 3.47 15.94
CA ASP A 93 -1.15 4.33 15.28
C ASP A 93 -1.66 3.72 13.97
N ALA A 94 -0.75 3.23 13.13
CA ALA A 94 -1.10 2.57 11.87
C ALA A 94 -1.99 1.34 12.10
N VAL A 95 -1.67 0.51 13.10
CA VAL A 95 -2.43 -0.71 13.40
C VAL A 95 -3.78 -0.40 14.06
N MET A 96 -3.88 0.65 14.89
CA MET A 96 -5.15 1.08 15.49
C MET A 96 -6.11 1.69 14.48
N MET A 97 -5.62 2.26 13.37
CA MET A 97 -6.45 2.78 12.27
C MET A 97 -7.02 1.67 11.36
N LEU A 98 -6.43 0.48 11.38
CA LEU A 98 -6.89 -0.64 10.56
C LEU A 98 -8.21 -1.23 11.09
N ASP A 99 -8.99 -1.75 10.15
CA ASP A 99 -10.21 -2.51 10.43
C ASP A 99 -9.93 -3.84 11.16
N ASP A 100 -10.94 -4.47 11.77
CA ASP A 100 -10.83 -5.72 12.54
C ASP A 100 -10.16 -6.88 11.79
N LEU A 101 -10.27 -6.88 10.46
CA LEU A 101 -9.64 -7.88 9.58
C LEU A 101 -8.11 -7.74 9.52
N LEU A 102 -7.57 -6.56 9.81
CA LEU A 102 -6.14 -6.21 9.90
C LEU A 102 -5.33 -6.71 8.68
N GLN A 103 -5.75 -6.30 7.48
CA GLN A 103 -5.10 -6.70 6.23
C GLN A 103 -3.78 -5.95 6.03
N LEU A 104 -2.66 -6.67 5.86
CA LEU A 104 -1.33 -6.07 5.65
C LEU A 104 -1.28 -5.17 4.42
N LYS A 105 -2.02 -5.52 3.37
CA LYS A 105 -2.06 -4.76 2.12
C LYS A 105 -2.58 -3.33 2.31
N MET A 106 -3.30 -3.04 3.39
CA MET A 106 -3.82 -1.70 3.70
C MET A 106 -2.79 -0.77 4.34
N ILE A 107 -1.71 -1.32 4.90
CA ILE A 107 -0.56 -0.51 5.32
C ILE A 107 0.40 -0.43 4.14
N GLY A 108 0.55 0.77 3.58
CA GLY A 108 1.59 1.06 2.61
C GLY A 108 2.85 1.57 3.28
N ILE A 109 4.01 1.08 2.87
CA ILE A 109 5.29 1.73 3.17
C ILE A 109 5.82 2.28 1.86
N LYS A 110 6.12 3.58 1.81
CA LYS A 110 6.67 4.26 0.64
C LYS A 110 8.04 4.80 1.02
N LYS A 111 9.08 4.32 0.34
CA LYS A 111 10.46 4.73 0.58
C LYS A 111 10.78 5.97 -0.24
N VAL A 112 11.37 6.97 0.40
CA VAL A 112 11.82 8.21 -0.23
C VAL A 112 13.23 8.51 0.25
N GLN A 113 14.15 8.61 -0.71
CA GLN A 113 15.54 8.88 -0.40
C GLN A 113 15.75 10.34 0.05
N GLY A 114 16.69 10.53 0.97
CA GLY A 114 17.10 11.82 1.51
C GLY A 114 16.32 12.20 2.78
N GLY A 115 16.90 13.09 3.58
CA GLY A 115 16.40 13.41 4.92
C GLY A 115 16.85 12.40 5.98
N ALA A 116 16.41 12.61 7.22
CA ALA A 116 16.65 11.73 8.35
C ALA A 116 15.52 10.68 8.48
N LEU A 117 15.79 9.59 9.21
CA LEU A 117 14.76 8.58 9.52
C LEU A 117 13.59 9.17 10.32
N GLU A 118 13.89 10.15 11.16
CA GLU A 118 12.93 10.87 12.00
C GLU A 118 12.01 11.80 11.20
N ASP A 119 12.35 12.10 9.94
CA ASP A 119 11.46 12.84 9.02
C ASP A 119 10.38 11.93 8.40
N SER A 120 10.34 10.65 8.77
CA SER A 120 9.31 9.71 8.31
C SER A 120 7.96 10.08 8.93
N GLN A 121 6.87 9.88 8.19
CA GLN A 121 5.55 10.27 8.65
C GLN A 121 4.49 9.21 8.37
N LEU A 122 3.51 9.12 9.26
CA LEU A 122 2.30 8.32 9.08
C LEU A 122 1.20 9.21 8.48
N VAL A 123 0.74 8.86 7.29
CA VAL A 123 -0.40 9.50 6.64
C VAL A 123 -1.65 8.65 6.91
N ALA A 124 -2.63 9.25 7.59
CA ALA A 124 -3.95 8.66 7.83
C ALA A 124 -4.79 8.69 6.54
N GLY A 125 -4.47 7.77 5.63
CA GLY A 125 -5.07 7.65 4.31
C GLY A 125 -4.10 7.00 3.32
N VAL A 126 -4.13 7.46 2.07
CA VAL A 126 -3.34 6.87 0.99
C VAL A 126 -2.33 7.87 0.49
N ALA A 127 -1.08 7.44 0.39
CA ALA A 127 -0.03 8.18 -0.28
C ALA A 127 0.64 7.31 -1.33
N PHE A 128 0.84 7.88 -2.52
CA PHE A 128 1.66 7.22 -3.54
C PHE A 128 2.46 8.25 -4.33
N LYS A 129 3.62 7.79 -4.79
CA LYS A 129 4.51 8.54 -5.65
C LYS A 129 3.79 8.80 -6.97
N LYS A 130 3.87 10.03 -7.47
CA LYS A 130 3.43 10.33 -8.83
C LYS A 130 4.36 9.64 -9.81
N THR A 131 3.79 8.71 -10.57
CA THR A 131 4.51 7.80 -11.47
C THR A 131 4.94 8.47 -12.77
N PHE A 132 4.12 9.36 -13.31
CA PHE A 132 4.41 10.03 -14.58
C PHE A 132 3.83 11.45 -14.61
N SER A 133 4.59 12.40 -15.12
CA SER A 133 4.15 13.80 -15.32
C SER A 133 4.40 14.18 -16.77
N TYR A 134 3.33 14.38 -17.53
CA TYR A 134 3.36 14.87 -18.92
C TYR A 134 3.34 16.41 -18.95
N ALA A 135 3.47 17.00 -20.15
CA ALA A 135 3.44 18.45 -20.31
C ALA A 135 2.12 19.05 -19.79
N GLY A 136 2.18 20.16 -19.05
CA GLY A 136 1.01 20.82 -18.46
C GLY A 136 0.70 20.47 -17.00
N PHE A 137 1.43 19.53 -16.39
CA PHE A 137 1.19 19.12 -15.00
C PHE A 137 1.40 20.24 -13.97
N GLU A 138 2.26 21.22 -14.25
CA GLU A 138 2.49 22.35 -13.31
C GLU A 138 1.34 23.34 -13.28
N MET A 139 0.53 23.37 -14.33
CA MET A 139 -0.65 24.21 -14.43
C MET A 139 -1.85 23.61 -13.67
N GLN A 140 -1.82 22.33 -13.33
CA GLN A 140 -2.88 21.67 -12.57
C GLN A 140 -2.86 22.12 -11.10
N PRO A 141 -4.03 22.43 -10.50
CA PRO A 141 -4.10 22.69 -9.07
C PRO A 141 -3.63 21.48 -8.28
N LYS A 142 -2.79 21.73 -7.27
CA LYS A 142 -2.13 20.71 -6.44
C LYS A 142 -2.86 20.41 -5.15
N LYS A 143 -3.89 21.19 -4.83
CA LYS A 143 -4.65 21.09 -3.58
C LYS A 143 -6.14 21.22 -3.88
N TYR A 144 -6.91 20.26 -3.40
CA TYR A 144 -8.36 20.29 -3.50
C TYR A 144 -8.99 19.97 -2.15
N GLN A 145 -10.02 20.73 -1.79
CA GLN A 145 -10.91 20.41 -0.69
C GLN A 145 -12.09 19.62 -1.22
N SER A 146 -12.41 18.50 -0.57
CA SER A 146 -13.50 17.59 -0.92
C SER A 146 -13.52 17.12 -2.39
N PRO A 147 -12.41 16.66 -3.00
CA PRO A 147 -12.42 16.23 -4.39
C PRO A 147 -13.17 14.90 -4.59
N LYS A 148 -13.83 14.80 -5.74
CA LYS A 148 -14.30 13.52 -6.31
C LYS A 148 -13.16 12.85 -7.08
N ILE A 149 -12.93 11.57 -6.81
CA ILE A 149 -11.80 10.79 -7.33
C ILE A 149 -12.33 9.73 -8.29
N ALA A 150 -11.91 9.79 -9.54
CA ALA A 150 -12.15 8.74 -10.53
C ALA A 150 -11.00 7.73 -10.51
N LEU A 151 -11.32 6.48 -10.20
CA LEU A 151 -10.37 5.36 -10.23
C LEU A 151 -10.59 4.58 -11.52
N LEU A 152 -9.68 4.71 -12.47
CA LEU A 152 -9.81 4.16 -13.82
C LEU A 152 -8.77 3.05 -14.10
N ASN A 153 -9.16 2.13 -14.97
CA ASN A 153 -8.31 1.14 -15.59
C ASN A 153 -8.42 1.24 -17.12
N VAL A 154 -8.36 2.48 -17.63
CA VAL A 154 -8.53 2.82 -19.06
C VAL A 154 -7.34 3.66 -19.49
N GLU A 155 -6.82 3.37 -20.69
CA GLU A 155 -5.78 4.18 -21.30
C GLU A 155 -6.41 5.42 -21.94
N LEU A 156 -5.84 6.60 -21.65
CA LEU A 156 -6.31 7.88 -22.18
C LEU A 156 -5.27 8.44 -23.16
N GLU A 157 -4.92 7.64 -24.16
CA GLU A 157 -3.99 8.01 -25.23
C GLU A 157 -4.68 7.91 -26.60
N LEU A 158 -4.18 8.67 -27.56
CA LEU A 158 -4.54 8.51 -28.96
C LEU A 158 -3.80 7.28 -29.50
N LYS A 159 -4.45 6.11 -29.39
CA LYS A 159 -3.99 4.85 -29.99
C LYS A 159 -5.11 4.26 -30.82
N ALA A 160 -4.72 3.60 -31.90
CA ALA A 160 -5.62 2.72 -32.65
C ALA A 160 -6.21 1.68 -31.68
N GLU A 161 -7.53 1.60 -31.61
CA GLU A 161 -8.21 0.60 -30.79
C GLU A 161 -7.95 -0.80 -31.40
N LYS A 162 -6.92 -1.48 -30.87
CA LYS A 162 -6.49 -2.89 -31.05
C LYS A 162 -5.38 -3.18 -32.07
N ASP A 163 -4.56 -4.15 -31.68
CA ASP A 163 -3.72 -4.95 -32.58
C ASP A 163 -4.62 -5.66 -33.62
N ASN A 164 -4.42 -5.37 -34.91
CA ASN A 164 -5.09 -5.96 -36.09
C ASN A 164 -6.38 -5.30 -36.62
N ALA A 165 -6.59 -3.99 -36.43
CA ALA A 165 -7.58 -3.25 -37.22
C ALA A 165 -6.98 -2.82 -38.57
N GLU A 166 -7.20 -3.58 -39.64
CA GLU A 166 -6.90 -3.12 -41.00
C GLU A 166 -7.93 -2.09 -41.45
N VAL A 167 -7.57 -0.82 -41.40
CA VAL A 167 -8.39 0.27 -41.94
C VAL A 167 -8.03 0.48 -43.41
N ARG A 168 -8.93 0.09 -44.32
CA ARG A 168 -8.74 0.30 -45.77
C ARG A 168 -9.22 1.70 -46.13
N VAL A 169 -8.28 2.59 -46.40
CA VAL A 169 -8.54 3.97 -46.79
C VAL A 169 -8.39 4.09 -48.31
N ASN A 170 -9.47 4.45 -49.00
CA ASN A 170 -9.47 4.56 -50.47
C ASN A 170 -9.39 6.03 -50.95
N THR A 171 -9.75 6.99 -50.10
CA THR A 171 -9.72 8.42 -50.42
C THR A 171 -9.03 9.24 -49.33
N VAL A 172 -8.52 10.43 -49.67
CA VAL A 172 -7.89 11.35 -48.72
C VAL A 172 -8.92 11.88 -47.70
N GLU A 173 -10.17 12.01 -48.11
CA GLU A 173 -11.28 12.44 -47.25
C GLU A 173 -11.59 11.41 -46.16
N ASP A 174 -11.59 10.12 -46.51
CA ASP A 174 -11.75 9.03 -45.54
C ASP A 174 -10.62 9.03 -44.51
N TYR A 175 -9.38 9.34 -44.91
CA TYR A 175 -8.25 9.43 -44.00
C TYR A 175 -8.46 10.50 -42.92
N GLN A 176 -8.86 11.70 -43.33
CA GLN A 176 -9.12 12.80 -42.40
C GLN A 176 -10.28 12.47 -41.45
N ALA A 177 -11.35 11.86 -41.97
CA ALA A 177 -12.49 11.44 -41.16
C ALA A 177 -12.11 10.43 -40.07
N ILE A 178 -11.17 9.51 -40.35
CA ILE A 178 -10.66 8.56 -39.35
C ILE A 178 -9.88 9.29 -38.25
N VAL A 179 -8.99 10.20 -38.62
CA VAL A 179 -8.21 11.00 -37.66
C VAL A 179 -9.14 11.82 -36.77
N ASP A 180 -10.12 12.50 -37.36
CA ASP A 180 -11.10 13.29 -36.62
C ASP A 180 -11.98 12.40 -35.71
N ALA A 181 -12.33 11.19 -36.15
CA ALA A 181 -13.06 10.22 -35.33
C ALA A 181 -12.25 9.77 -34.12
N GLU A 182 -10.94 9.50 -34.26
CA GLU A 182 -10.07 9.15 -33.13
C GLU A 182 -10.00 10.28 -32.08
N TRP A 183 -9.85 11.53 -32.55
CA TRP A 183 -9.90 12.70 -31.68
C TRP A 183 -11.24 12.83 -30.95
N ASN A 184 -12.35 12.68 -31.68
CA ASN A 184 -13.70 12.77 -31.10
C ASN A 184 -13.92 11.68 -30.03
N ILE A 185 -13.44 10.46 -30.26
CA ILE A 185 -13.53 9.37 -29.27
C ILE A 185 -12.75 9.73 -28.01
N LEU A 186 -11.53 10.27 -28.16
CA LEU A 186 -10.73 10.70 -27.02
C LEU A 186 -11.41 11.82 -26.24
N TYR A 187 -11.86 12.88 -26.91
CA TYR A 187 -12.54 14.01 -26.25
C TYR A 187 -13.88 13.62 -25.62
N ASP A 188 -14.66 12.72 -26.23
CA ASP A 188 -15.89 12.18 -25.63
C ASP A 188 -15.59 11.41 -24.34
N LYS A 189 -14.53 10.58 -24.32
CA LYS A 189 -14.09 9.89 -23.10
C LYS A 189 -13.71 10.88 -22.00
N LEU A 190 -12.97 11.94 -22.33
CA LEU A 190 -12.54 12.97 -21.38
C LEU A 190 -13.70 13.82 -20.86
N ASP A 191 -14.63 14.19 -21.74
CA ASP A 191 -15.81 14.99 -21.40
C ASP A 191 -16.77 14.21 -20.50
N LYS A 192 -16.92 12.89 -20.70
CA LYS A 192 -17.67 12.02 -19.77
C LYS A 192 -17.08 12.02 -18.36
N ILE A 193 -15.75 11.97 -18.24
CA ILE A 193 -15.07 12.05 -16.94
C ILE A 193 -15.32 13.42 -16.30
N HIS A 194 -15.24 14.50 -17.07
CA HIS A 194 -15.52 15.84 -16.57
C HIS A 194 -16.97 16.01 -16.12
N LYS A 195 -17.94 15.55 -16.92
CA LYS A 195 -19.38 15.59 -16.61
C LYS A 195 -19.77 14.79 -15.37
N SER A 196 -19.01 13.74 -15.04
CA SER A 196 -19.17 13.01 -13.77
C SER A 196 -18.82 13.85 -12.53
N GLY A 197 -18.17 15.01 -12.72
CA GLY A 197 -17.75 15.90 -11.64
C GLY A 197 -16.48 15.46 -10.91
N ALA A 198 -15.75 14.48 -11.45
CA ALA A 198 -14.44 14.10 -10.93
C ALA A 198 -13.46 15.30 -11.00
N LYS A 199 -12.67 15.49 -9.95
CA LYS A 199 -11.60 16.50 -9.88
C LYS A 199 -10.20 15.88 -9.87
N VAL A 200 -10.09 14.64 -9.42
CA VAL A 200 -8.86 13.85 -9.42
C VAL A 200 -9.09 12.58 -10.22
N VAL A 201 -8.30 12.36 -11.26
CA VAL A 201 -8.40 11.20 -12.15
C VAL A 201 -7.14 10.35 -12.00
N LEU A 202 -7.30 9.12 -11.55
CA LEU A 202 -6.21 8.16 -11.42
C LEU A 202 -6.44 7.01 -12.40
N SER A 203 -5.46 6.70 -13.23
CA SER A 203 -5.52 5.52 -14.10
C SER A 203 -4.35 4.58 -13.87
N LYS A 204 -4.64 3.27 -13.89
CA LYS A 204 -3.60 2.23 -13.94
C LYS A 204 -2.79 2.32 -15.22
N LEU A 205 -3.46 2.65 -16.34
CA LEU A 205 -2.84 2.77 -17.64
C LEU A 205 -2.32 4.20 -17.87
N PRO A 206 -1.49 4.42 -18.91
CA PRO A 206 -1.02 5.75 -19.26
C PRO A 206 -2.16 6.73 -19.57
N ILE A 207 -1.92 8.00 -19.27
CA ILE A 207 -2.76 9.15 -19.66
C ILE A 207 -1.88 10.02 -20.55
N GLY A 208 -2.28 10.26 -21.80
CA GLY A 208 -1.48 10.98 -22.78
C GLY A 208 -1.38 12.49 -22.52
N ASP A 209 -0.49 13.16 -23.25
CA ASP A 209 -0.25 14.60 -23.16
C ASP A 209 -1.52 15.42 -23.40
N VAL A 210 -2.29 15.08 -24.44
CA VAL A 210 -3.50 15.84 -24.81
C VAL A 210 -4.59 15.71 -23.75
N ALA A 211 -4.75 14.51 -23.19
CA ALA A 211 -5.65 14.29 -22.07
C ALA A 211 -5.21 15.09 -20.83
N THR A 212 -3.90 15.15 -20.57
CA THR A 212 -3.32 15.92 -19.46
C THR A 212 -3.59 17.42 -19.60
N GLN A 213 -3.44 17.96 -20.81
CA GLN A 213 -3.77 19.37 -21.13
C GLN A 213 -5.27 19.65 -20.98
N TYR A 214 -6.13 18.78 -21.51
CA TYR A 214 -7.58 18.91 -21.38
C TYR A 214 -8.06 18.98 -19.92
N PHE A 215 -7.41 18.18 -19.05
CA PHE A 215 -7.67 18.22 -17.61
C PHE A 215 -7.10 19.47 -16.94
N ALA A 216 -5.94 19.96 -17.38
CA ALA A 216 -5.36 21.21 -16.87
C ALA A 216 -6.28 22.41 -17.17
N ASP A 217 -6.84 22.51 -18.38
CA ASP A 217 -7.78 23.56 -18.76
C ASP A 217 -9.08 23.59 -17.93
N ARG A 218 -9.38 22.49 -17.22
CA ARG A 218 -10.60 22.29 -16.41
C ARG A 218 -10.35 22.22 -14.91
N ASP A 219 -9.14 22.59 -14.49
CA ASP A 219 -8.71 22.51 -13.09
C ASP A 219 -8.94 21.11 -12.50
N MET A 220 -8.51 20.08 -13.25
CA MET A 220 -8.56 18.68 -12.86
C MET A 220 -7.14 18.12 -12.77
N PHE A 221 -6.89 17.34 -11.73
CA PHE A 221 -5.64 16.62 -11.58
C PHE A 221 -5.73 15.25 -12.23
N CYS A 222 -4.69 14.83 -12.94
CA CYS A 222 -4.60 13.48 -13.48
C CYS A 222 -3.24 12.81 -13.18
N ALA A 223 -3.27 11.51 -12.89
CA ALA A 223 -2.08 10.68 -12.81
C ALA A 223 -2.31 9.32 -13.47
N GLY A 224 -1.49 9.00 -14.47
CA GLY A 224 -1.47 7.71 -15.15
C GLY A 224 -0.37 6.79 -14.63
N ARG A 225 -0.41 5.51 -15.03
CA ARG A 225 0.54 4.46 -14.60
C ARG A 225 0.53 4.19 -13.09
N VAL A 226 -0.60 4.41 -12.42
CA VAL A 226 -0.71 4.18 -10.97
C VAL A 226 -0.67 2.68 -10.68
N PRO A 227 0.14 2.21 -9.71
CA PRO A 227 0.17 0.80 -9.32
C PRO A 227 -1.20 0.32 -8.86
N GLU A 228 -1.57 -0.90 -9.25
CA GLU A 228 -2.88 -1.48 -8.91
C GLU A 228 -3.11 -1.57 -7.39
N GLU A 229 -2.04 -1.79 -6.61
CA GLU A 229 -2.12 -1.82 -5.16
C GLU A 229 -2.54 -0.47 -4.56
N ASP A 230 -2.05 0.63 -5.10
CA ASP A 230 -2.37 1.98 -4.63
C ASP A 230 -3.79 2.39 -5.05
N LEU A 231 -4.24 1.97 -6.25
CA LEU A 231 -5.63 2.10 -6.67
C LEU A 231 -6.59 1.35 -5.72
N LYS A 232 -6.26 0.10 -5.35
CA LYS A 232 -7.05 -0.69 -4.40
C LYS A 232 -7.08 -0.06 -3.01
N ARG A 233 -5.97 0.52 -2.54
CA ARG A 233 -5.93 1.28 -1.28
C ARG A 233 -6.83 2.50 -1.33
N THR A 234 -6.77 3.26 -2.43
CA THR A 234 -7.57 4.47 -2.63
C THR A 234 -9.06 4.11 -2.69
N MET A 235 -9.41 3.02 -3.38
CA MET A 235 -10.76 2.46 -3.44
C MET A 235 -11.31 2.17 -2.03
N MET A 236 -10.52 1.49 -1.19
CA MET A 236 -10.93 1.13 0.17
C MET A 236 -11.03 2.33 1.10
N ALA A 237 -10.11 3.30 0.97
CA ALA A 237 -10.07 4.50 1.80
C ALA A 237 -11.19 5.48 1.45
N CYS A 238 -11.34 5.79 0.18
CA CYS A 238 -12.21 6.85 -0.34
C CYS A 238 -13.62 6.35 -0.68
N GLY A 239 -13.85 5.03 -0.68
CA GLY A 239 -15.17 4.42 -0.84
C GLY A 239 -15.70 4.33 -2.27
N GLY A 240 -14.84 4.47 -3.29
CA GLY A 240 -15.21 4.32 -4.70
C GLY A 240 -15.00 2.91 -5.25
N SER A 241 -15.10 2.74 -6.57
CA SER A 241 -14.79 1.49 -7.29
C SER A 241 -13.90 1.75 -8.50
N ILE A 242 -13.02 0.81 -8.82
CA ILE A 242 -12.16 0.89 -10.01
C ILE A 242 -13.00 0.59 -11.25
N GLN A 243 -13.03 1.51 -12.21
CA GLN A 243 -13.80 1.41 -13.44
C GLN A 243 -12.92 1.15 -14.66
N THR A 244 -13.33 0.19 -15.47
CA THR A 244 -12.68 -0.12 -16.76
C THR A 244 -13.41 0.56 -17.94
N SER A 245 -14.44 1.36 -17.67
CA SER A 245 -15.16 2.13 -18.69
C SER A 245 -15.47 3.53 -18.18
N VAL A 246 -15.45 4.51 -19.09
CA VAL A 246 -15.81 5.91 -18.78
C VAL A 246 -17.31 6.16 -18.83
N ASN A 247 -18.10 5.23 -19.38
CA ASN A 247 -19.56 5.42 -19.54
C ASN A 247 -20.33 5.22 -18.21
N ALA A 248 -19.75 4.48 -17.26
CA ALA A 248 -20.40 4.10 -16.00
C ALA A 248 -19.92 4.93 -14.80
N LEU A 249 -19.54 6.19 -15.02
CA LEU A 249 -19.10 7.10 -13.96
C LEU A 249 -20.31 7.76 -13.28
N SER A 250 -20.91 7.05 -12.32
CA SER A 250 -21.91 7.61 -11.41
C SER A 250 -21.27 8.14 -10.12
N ASP A 251 -22.00 9.01 -9.42
CA ASP A 251 -21.54 9.63 -8.17
C ASP A 251 -21.28 8.64 -7.03
N ASP A 252 -21.89 7.45 -7.09
CA ASP A 252 -21.71 6.36 -6.11
C ASP A 252 -20.42 5.57 -6.34
N VAL A 253 -19.90 5.61 -7.58
CA VAL A 253 -18.69 4.90 -7.99
C VAL A 253 -17.44 5.73 -7.72
N LEU A 254 -17.57 7.06 -7.72
CA LEU A 254 -16.48 7.98 -7.47
C LEU A 254 -16.05 7.95 -5.99
N GLY A 255 -14.75 7.92 -5.76
CA GLY A 255 -14.19 8.07 -4.42
C GLY A 255 -14.32 9.52 -3.93
N ARG A 256 -14.32 9.71 -2.60
CA ARG A 256 -14.29 11.04 -1.98
C ARG A 256 -13.23 11.07 -0.87
N CYS A 257 -12.53 12.19 -0.74
CA CYS A 257 -11.69 12.48 0.43
C CYS A 257 -11.90 13.94 0.85
N GLU A 258 -11.59 14.30 2.09
CA GLU A 258 -11.73 15.68 2.56
C GLU A 258 -10.64 16.60 1.99
N LEU A 259 -9.42 16.10 1.86
CA LEU A 259 -8.29 16.87 1.35
C LEU A 259 -7.40 16.01 0.45
N PHE A 260 -7.12 16.55 -0.73
CA PHE A 260 -6.06 16.08 -1.62
C PHE A 260 -4.95 17.12 -1.68
N GLU A 261 -3.72 16.67 -1.56
CA GLU A 261 -2.54 17.53 -1.67
C GLU A 261 -1.39 16.79 -2.38
N GLU A 262 -0.83 17.40 -3.43
CA GLU A 262 0.43 16.97 -4.04
C GLU A 262 1.59 17.69 -3.33
N THR A 263 2.39 16.96 -2.57
CA THR A 263 3.54 17.49 -1.82
C THR A 263 4.85 16.95 -2.40
N GLN A 264 5.93 17.73 -2.28
CA GLN A 264 7.26 17.27 -2.67
C GLN A 264 8.01 16.75 -1.46
N ILE A 265 8.41 15.48 -1.49
CA ILE A 265 9.10 14.77 -0.42
C ILE A 265 10.36 14.15 -1.03
N GLY A 266 11.54 14.54 -0.56
CA GLY A 266 12.82 14.00 -1.04
C GLY A 266 13.08 14.23 -2.54
N GLY A 267 12.55 15.32 -3.11
CA GLY A 267 12.65 15.63 -4.54
C GLY A 267 11.55 15.00 -5.40
N GLU A 268 10.82 14.02 -4.88
CA GLU A 268 9.72 13.34 -5.58
C GLU A 268 8.35 13.90 -5.18
N ARG A 269 7.39 13.90 -6.10
CA ARG A 269 6.02 14.36 -5.79
C ARG A 269 5.14 13.21 -5.34
N TYR A 270 4.47 13.40 -4.22
CA TYR A 270 3.57 12.45 -3.60
C TYR A 270 2.16 13.02 -3.57
N ASN A 271 1.20 12.19 -3.98
CA ASN A 271 -0.22 12.50 -3.86
C ASN A 271 -0.70 11.99 -2.51
N LEU A 272 -1.16 12.89 -1.64
CA LEU A 272 -1.66 12.60 -0.31
C LEU A 272 -3.18 12.73 -0.30
N PHE A 273 -3.86 11.64 0.07
CA PHE A 273 -5.30 11.60 0.30
C PHE A 273 -5.52 11.51 1.81
N THR A 274 -6.07 12.57 2.40
CA THR A 274 -6.33 12.67 3.85
C THR A 274 -7.81 12.96 4.10
N GLY A 275 -8.27 12.62 5.31
CA GLY A 275 -9.70 12.72 5.68
C GLY A 275 -10.57 11.84 4.80
N CYS A 276 -10.18 10.58 4.64
CA CYS A 276 -10.94 9.62 3.85
C CYS A 276 -12.14 9.10 4.70
N PRO A 277 -13.37 9.05 4.16
CA PRO A 277 -14.56 8.64 4.92
C PRO A 277 -14.45 7.24 5.53
N LYS A 278 -13.69 6.35 4.87
CA LYS A 278 -13.37 5.00 5.33
C LYS A 278 -11.86 4.84 5.49
N ALA A 279 -11.19 5.74 6.21
CA ALA A 279 -9.75 5.69 6.48
C ALA A 279 -9.32 4.45 7.30
N LYS A 280 -9.48 3.26 6.71
CA LYS A 280 -9.04 1.94 7.17
C LYS A 280 -7.68 1.57 6.57
N THR A 281 -7.06 2.51 5.85
CA THR A 281 -5.76 2.39 5.23
C THR A 281 -4.86 3.49 5.75
N CYS A 282 -3.58 3.19 5.85
CA CYS A 282 -2.57 4.15 6.25
C CYS A 282 -1.32 3.96 5.41
N THR A 283 -0.60 5.04 5.20
CA THR A 283 0.66 4.99 4.45
C THR A 283 1.77 5.59 5.28
N ILE A 284 2.82 4.82 5.53
CA ILE A 284 4.06 5.27 6.16
C ILE A 284 4.98 5.72 5.04
N ILE A 285 5.33 7.01 5.04
CA ILE A 285 6.34 7.55 4.16
C ILE A 285 7.66 7.49 4.92
N LEU A 286 8.52 6.57 4.50
CA LEU A 286 9.83 6.33 5.09
C LEU A 286 10.88 7.21 4.41
N ARG A 287 11.59 8.00 5.21
CA ARG A 287 12.75 8.78 4.79
C ARG A 287 14.04 8.10 5.23
N GLY A 288 15.10 8.25 4.46
CA GLY A 288 16.41 7.70 4.82
C GLY A 288 17.50 8.03 3.80
N GLY A 289 18.76 8.00 4.24
CA GLY A 289 19.90 8.36 3.39
C GLY A 289 20.19 7.31 2.30
N ALA A 290 20.31 6.04 2.70
CA ALA A 290 20.66 4.94 1.81
C ALA A 290 19.47 4.02 1.52
N GLU A 291 19.33 3.60 0.26
CA GLU A 291 18.24 2.71 -0.18
C GLU A 291 18.24 1.37 0.55
N GLN A 292 19.42 0.73 0.68
CA GLN A 292 19.56 -0.53 1.41
C GLN A 292 19.13 -0.40 2.88
N PHE A 293 19.41 0.74 3.50
CA PHE A 293 18.98 1.02 4.86
C PHE A 293 17.46 1.16 4.96
N MET A 294 16.84 1.80 3.96
CA MET A 294 15.38 1.92 3.86
C MET A 294 14.70 0.57 3.62
N GLU A 295 15.29 -0.32 2.83
CA GLU A 295 14.76 -1.67 2.64
C GLU A 295 14.77 -2.48 3.93
N GLU A 296 15.86 -2.42 4.69
CA GLU A 296 15.94 -3.13 5.97
C GLU A 296 15.00 -2.49 7.01
N THR A 297 14.83 -1.17 6.96
CA THR A 297 13.86 -0.47 7.80
C THR A 297 12.43 -0.85 7.45
N GLU A 298 12.08 -0.96 6.16
CA GLU A 298 10.76 -1.43 5.70
C GLU A 298 10.46 -2.84 6.21
N ARG A 299 11.42 -3.76 6.09
CA ARG A 299 11.30 -5.12 6.66
C ARG A 299 11.14 -5.07 8.19
N SER A 300 11.92 -4.21 8.84
CA SER A 300 11.87 -4.02 10.28
C SER A 300 10.50 -3.58 10.77
N LEU A 301 9.91 -2.58 10.10
CA LEU A 301 8.58 -2.07 10.38
C LEU A 301 7.50 -3.10 10.08
N HIS A 302 7.63 -3.84 8.99
CA HIS A 302 6.69 -4.89 8.62
C HIS A 302 6.57 -5.97 9.71
N ASP A 303 7.68 -6.38 10.31
CA ASP A 303 7.65 -7.34 11.42
C ASP A 303 7.02 -6.75 12.68
N ALA A 304 7.32 -5.49 13.01
CA ALA A 304 6.68 -4.82 14.15
C ALA A 304 5.17 -4.68 13.95
N ILE A 305 4.72 -4.32 12.75
CA ILE A 305 3.30 -4.28 12.37
C ILE A 305 2.68 -5.67 12.56
N MET A 306 3.36 -6.74 12.14
CA MET A 306 2.86 -8.11 12.30
C MET A 306 2.67 -8.48 13.78
N ILE A 307 3.64 -8.13 14.63
CA ILE A 307 3.61 -8.42 16.07
C ILE A 307 2.50 -7.65 16.76
N VAL A 308 2.42 -6.33 16.54
CA VAL A 308 1.37 -5.48 17.14
C VAL A 308 -0.02 -5.96 16.69
N ARG A 309 -0.18 -6.27 15.40
CA ARG A 309 -1.41 -6.85 14.86
C ARG A 309 -1.78 -8.17 15.54
N ARG A 310 -0.80 -9.02 15.87
CA ARG A 310 -1.03 -10.30 16.53
C ARG A 310 -1.27 -10.13 18.03
N ALA A 311 -0.67 -9.14 18.67
CA ALA A 311 -0.92 -8.82 20.08
C ALA A 311 -2.36 -8.31 20.31
N ILE A 312 -2.97 -7.67 19.31
CA ILE A 312 -4.37 -7.19 19.38
C ILE A 312 -5.38 -8.33 19.20
N LYS A 313 -5.05 -9.34 18.37
CA LYS A 313 -5.90 -10.49 18.06
C LYS A 313 -5.90 -11.51 19.20
#